data_AF-A0A170SWW3-F1
#
_entry.id   AF-A0A170SWW3-F1
#
_cell.length_a   1.000
_cell.length_b   1.000
_cell.length_c   1.000
_cell.angle_alpha   90.00
_cell.angle_beta   90.00
_cell.angle_gamma   90.00
#
_symmetry.space_group_name_H-M   'P 1'
#
loop_
_entity.id
_entity.type
_entity.pdbx_description
1 polymer ?
#
loop_
_entity_poly.entity_id
_entity_poly.type
_entity_poly.pdbx_seq_one_letter_code
_entity_poly.pdbx_strand_id
1 'polypeptide(L)'
;MATDESGNINTQDLESYINSLPAGELTQEEKDGLLYMVEEEKLAHDVYTKLYGKWGLEIFKNIANSESTHVNAVRLLLEKYNIPDPTKDEGIGEFKNPKLQELYNKLIEEGMKSEIDALKVGALIEETDIVDLQERIAQTNKVDIIAVYENLMKGSRNHLRSFVKLLGSKGVKYEPQVLSKEEYEEIISSSMETGGKGKP
;
A
#
# COMPACT_ATOMS: atom_id res chain seq x y z
N MET A 1 0.97 -9.34 -14.36
CA MET A 1 -0.26 -9.88 -13.72
C MET A 1 -1.38 -8.86 -13.88
N ALA A 2 -2.61 -9.32 -14.05
CA ALA A 2 -3.75 -8.42 -14.24
C ALA A 2 -4.10 -7.76 -12.90
N THR A 3 -4.11 -6.42 -12.87
CA THR A 3 -4.72 -5.59 -11.82
C THR A 3 -5.91 -4.85 -12.41
N ASP A 4 -7.01 -4.75 -11.69
CA ASP A 4 -8.13 -3.89 -12.08
C ASP A 4 -7.82 -2.40 -11.81
N GLU A 5 -8.72 -1.51 -12.20
CA GLU A 5 -8.59 -0.05 -12.01
C GLU A 5 -8.52 0.38 -10.54
N SER A 6 -8.85 -0.52 -9.60
CA SER A 6 -8.80 -0.28 -8.16
C SER A 6 -7.52 -0.82 -7.51
N GLY A 7 -6.58 -1.34 -8.31
CA GLY A 7 -5.34 -1.95 -7.81
C GLY A 7 -5.49 -3.40 -7.37
N ASN A 8 -6.67 -4.03 -7.50
CA ASN A 8 -6.85 -5.41 -7.05
C ASN A 8 -6.03 -6.36 -7.93
N ILE A 9 -5.09 -7.05 -7.31
CA ILE A 9 -4.28 -8.09 -7.93
C ILE A 9 -5.12 -9.35 -8.11
N ASN A 10 -5.01 -10.02 -9.26
CA ASN A 10 -5.41 -11.43 -9.32
C ASN A 10 -4.47 -12.26 -8.43
N THR A 11 -4.86 -12.40 -7.16
CA THR A 11 -4.04 -13.04 -6.11
C THR A 11 -3.66 -14.47 -6.46
N GLN A 12 -4.49 -15.20 -7.23
CA GLN A 12 -4.19 -16.57 -7.66
C GLN A 12 -3.04 -16.64 -8.66
N ASP A 13 -2.98 -15.68 -9.61
CA ASP A 13 -1.88 -15.61 -10.58
C ASP A 13 -0.58 -15.18 -9.89
N LEU A 14 -0.67 -14.23 -8.95
CA LEU A 14 0.47 -13.78 -8.15
C LEU A 14 1.01 -14.90 -7.27
N GLU A 15 0.14 -15.61 -6.54
CA GLU A 15 0.51 -16.75 -5.72
C GLU A 15 1.19 -17.85 -6.55
N SER A 16 0.61 -18.20 -7.71
CA SER A 16 1.19 -19.20 -8.60
C SER A 16 2.57 -18.79 -9.10
N TYR A 17 2.76 -17.51 -9.45
CA TYR A 17 4.05 -16.98 -9.87
C TYR A 17 5.07 -16.99 -8.73
N ILE A 18 4.71 -16.49 -7.55
CA ILE A 18 5.55 -16.49 -6.35
C ILE A 18 5.99 -17.92 -6.03
N ASN A 19 5.07 -18.87 -6.00
CA ASN A 19 5.36 -20.28 -5.69
C ASN A 19 6.19 -20.98 -6.78
N SER A 20 6.19 -20.48 -8.02
CA SER A 20 7.04 -20.99 -9.09
C SER A 20 8.52 -20.60 -8.94
N LEU A 21 8.82 -19.52 -8.19
CA LEU A 21 10.17 -19.04 -7.97
C LEU A 21 10.83 -19.78 -6.78
N PRO A 22 12.13 -20.12 -6.85
CA PRO A 22 12.81 -20.80 -5.75
C PRO A 22 12.90 -19.90 -4.52
N ALA A 23 12.60 -20.44 -3.33
CA ALA A 23 12.83 -19.74 -2.07
C ALA A 23 14.32 -19.84 -1.70
N GLY A 24 15.07 -18.75 -1.87
CA GLY A 24 16.44 -18.64 -1.38
C GLY A 24 16.50 -18.17 0.08
N GLU A 25 17.65 -18.25 0.73
CA GLU A 25 17.80 -17.67 2.08
C GLU A 25 17.64 -16.14 2.04
N LEU A 26 16.84 -15.59 2.96
CA LEU A 26 16.67 -14.15 3.11
C LEU A 26 17.76 -13.56 4.00
N THR A 27 18.22 -12.36 3.64
CA THR A 27 19.00 -11.51 4.54
C THR A 27 18.12 -11.02 5.70
N GLN A 28 18.74 -10.46 6.75
CA GLN A 28 17.96 -9.86 7.83
C GLN A 28 17.20 -8.61 7.35
N GLU A 29 17.80 -7.82 6.47
CA GLU A 29 17.19 -6.63 5.87
C GLU A 29 15.94 -7.00 5.04
N GLU A 30 15.97 -8.10 4.28
CA GLU A 30 14.80 -8.59 3.55
C GLU A 30 13.67 -9.06 4.48
N LYS A 31 14.01 -9.71 5.61
CA LYS A 31 13.02 -10.15 6.61
C LYS A 31 12.36 -8.95 7.31
N ASP A 32 13.16 -8.00 7.77
CA ASP A 32 12.68 -6.77 8.40
C ASP A 32 11.86 -5.95 7.37
N GLY A 33 12.30 -6.01 6.11
CA GLY A 33 11.60 -5.60 4.90
C GLY A 33 10.14 -6.04 4.87
N LEU A 34 9.94 -7.35 4.82
CA LEU A 34 8.63 -7.99 4.69
C LEU A 34 7.75 -7.79 5.93
N LEU A 35 8.34 -7.85 7.13
CA LEU A 35 7.63 -7.66 8.39
C LEU A 35 7.06 -6.25 8.51
N TYR A 36 7.82 -5.24 8.08
CA TYR A 36 7.33 -3.86 8.08
C TYR A 36 6.25 -3.66 7.02
N MET A 37 6.46 -4.14 5.77
CA MET A 37 5.47 -3.91 4.71
C MET A 37 4.11 -4.52 5.02
N VAL A 38 4.05 -5.72 5.61
CA VAL A 38 2.73 -6.29 5.98
C VAL A 38 2.00 -5.44 7.03
N GLU A 39 2.74 -4.81 7.95
CA GLU A 39 2.15 -3.91 8.95
C GLU A 39 1.81 -2.53 8.36
N GLU A 40 2.58 -2.03 7.39
CA GLU A 40 2.32 -0.76 6.69
C GLU A 40 1.06 -0.83 5.83
N GLU A 41 0.92 -1.89 5.03
CA GLU A 41 -0.30 -2.15 4.24
C GLU A 41 -1.52 -2.33 5.16
N LYS A 42 -1.33 -2.98 6.32
CA LYS A 42 -2.38 -3.05 7.35
C LYS A 42 -2.70 -1.68 7.93
N LEU A 43 -1.72 -0.80 8.10
CA LEU A 43 -1.93 0.57 8.57
C LEU A 43 -2.79 1.35 7.59
N ALA A 44 -2.49 1.27 6.29
CA ALA A 44 -3.32 1.88 5.24
C ALA A 44 -4.77 1.34 5.32
N HIS A 45 -4.93 0.01 5.32
CA HIS A 45 -6.23 -0.66 5.48
C HIS A 45 -7.01 -0.15 6.70
N ASP A 46 -6.37 -0.12 7.87
CA ASP A 46 -7.01 0.20 9.14
C ASP A 46 -7.40 1.68 9.21
N VAL A 47 -6.54 2.58 8.71
CA VAL A 47 -6.86 4.01 8.61
C VAL A 47 -8.06 4.22 7.69
N TYR A 48 -8.07 3.62 6.49
CA TYR A 48 -9.18 3.78 5.56
C TYR A 48 -10.47 3.18 6.09
N THR A 49 -10.41 2.03 6.76
CA THR A 49 -11.58 1.43 7.42
C THR A 49 -12.17 2.37 8.48
N LYS A 50 -11.32 2.99 9.31
CA LYS A 50 -11.76 3.94 10.34
C LYS A 50 -12.33 5.23 9.74
N LEU A 51 -11.67 5.78 8.73
CA LEU A 51 -12.12 7.00 8.05
C LEU A 51 -13.39 6.77 7.24
N TYR A 52 -13.59 5.59 6.66
CA TYR A 52 -14.87 5.19 6.07
C TYR A 52 -15.99 5.19 7.11
N GLY A 53 -15.77 4.57 8.27
CA GLY A 53 -16.75 4.55 9.35
C GLY A 53 -17.13 5.94 9.86
N LYS A 54 -16.19 6.90 9.80
CA LYS A 54 -16.43 8.30 10.20
C LYS A 54 -17.15 9.13 9.13
N TRP A 55 -16.66 9.08 7.90
CA TRP A 55 -17.04 10.02 6.85
C TRP A 55 -17.96 9.44 5.78
N GLY A 56 -18.06 8.11 5.68
CA GLY A 56 -18.91 7.41 4.72
C GLY A 56 -18.48 7.60 3.25
N LEU A 57 -17.25 8.05 2.99
CA LEU A 57 -16.77 8.24 1.63
C LEU A 57 -16.33 6.92 1.00
N GLU A 58 -16.97 6.55 -0.11
CA GLU A 58 -16.77 5.25 -0.76
C GLU A 58 -15.32 5.01 -1.23
N ILE A 59 -14.54 6.07 -1.47
CA ILE A 59 -13.10 5.95 -1.76
C ILE A 59 -12.36 5.19 -0.66
N PHE A 60 -12.63 5.47 0.61
CA PHE A 60 -11.95 4.80 1.73
C PHE A 60 -12.31 3.33 1.80
N LYS A 61 -13.59 2.98 1.57
CA LYS A 61 -14.01 1.58 1.53
C LYS A 61 -13.36 0.83 0.37
N ASN A 62 -13.33 1.43 -0.82
CA ASN A 62 -12.77 0.80 -2.00
C ASN A 62 -11.26 0.58 -1.86
N ILE A 63 -10.54 1.57 -1.36
CA ILE A 63 -9.09 1.48 -1.18
C ILE A 63 -8.76 0.53 -0.01
N ALA A 64 -9.50 0.54 1.11
CA ALA A 64 -9.31 -0.46 2.16
C ALA A 64 -9.45 -1.91 1.65
N ASN A 65 -10.36 -2.18 0.70
CA ASN A 65 -10.46 -3.50 0.08
C ASN A 65 -9.23 -3.82 -0.78
N SER A 66 -8.63 -2.82 -1.44
CA SER A 66 -7.38 -2.95 -2.17
C SER A 66 -6.21 -3.25 -1.22
N GLU A 67 -6.12 -2.53 -0.09
CA GLU A 67 -5.09 -2.78 0.93
C GLU A 67 -5.20 -4.17 1.56
N SER A 68 -6.41 -4.71 1.68
CA SER A 68 -6.58 -6.12 2.09
C SER A 68 -5.89 -7.07 1.10
N THR A 69 -5.89 -6.73 -0.19
CA THR A 69 -5.19 -7.49 -1.23
C THR A 69 -3.68 -7.33 -1.11
N HIS A 70 -3.18 -6.14 -0.80
CA HIS A 70 -1.77 -5.89 -0.56
C HIS A 70 -1.23 -6.64 0.66
N VAL A 71 -1.93 -6.55 1.81
CA VAL A 71 -1.60 -7.32 3.02
C VAL A 71 -1.49 -8.81 2.70
N ASN A 72 -2.45 -9.36 1.95
CA ASN A 72 -2.43 -10.77 1.57
C ASN A 72 -1.27 -11.09 0.60
N ALA A 73 -0.92 -10.18 -0.31
CA ALA A 73 0.22 -10.36 -1.20
C ALA A 73 1.56 -10.45 -0.43
N VAL A 74 1.75 -9.64 0.61
CA VAL A 74 2.95 -9.73 1.48
C VAL A 74 2.90 -11.00 2.32
N ARG A 75 1.73 -11.40 2.84
CA ARG A 75 1.56 -12.66 3.59
C ARG A 75 1.98 -13.90 2.79
N LEU A 76 1.73 -13.94 1.48
CA LEU A 76 2.22 -15.02 0.62
C LEU A 76 3.75 -15.17 0.68
N LEU A 77 4.49 -14.04 0.75
CA LEU A 77 5.94 -14.07 0.93
C LEU A 77 6.32 -14.52 2.35
N LEU A 78 5.62 -14.05 3.38
CA LEU A 78 5.88 -14.48 4.76
C LEU A 78 5.70 -15.99 4.90
N GLU A 79 4.64 -16.55 4.33
CA GLU A 79 4.38 -18.00 4.30
C GLU A 79 5.48 -18.74 3.53
N LYS A 80 5.82 -18.28 2.32
CA LYS A 80 6.87 -18.88 1.49
C LYS A 80 8.22 -18.96 2.22
N TYR A 81 8.56 -17.92 2.97
CA TYR A 81 9.82 -17.82 3.71
C TYR A 81 9.72 -18.32 5.17
N ASN A 82 8.58 -18.90 5.57
CA ASN A 82 8.31 -19.37 6.94
C ASN A 82 8.55 -18.30 8.02
N ILE A 83 8.17 -17.06 7.74
CA ILE A 83 8.23 -15.93 8.67
C ILE A 83 6.88 -15.80 9.39
N PRO A 84 6.84 -15.74 10.73
CA PRO A 84 5.61 -15.46 11.46
C PRO A 84 5.03 -14.09 11.09
N ASP A 85 3.74 -14.06 10.73
CA ASP A 85 3.02 -12.81 10.44
C ASP A 85 2.73 -12.01 11.72
N PRO A 86 3.27 -10.79 11.88
CA PRO A 86 3.05 -9.95 13.06
C PRO A 86 1.62 -9.43 13.17
N THR A 87 0.82 -9.50 12.09
CA THR A 87 -0.54 -8.94 12.02
C THR A 87 -1.66 -9.93 12.34
N LYS A 88 -1.34 -11.24 12.42
CA LYS A 88 -2.33 -12.32 12.43
C LYS A 88 -3.36 -12.23 13.57
N ASP A 89 -2.91 -11.78 14.74
CA ASP A 89 -3.73 -11.71 15.96
C ASP A 89 -4.06 -10.26 16.37
N GLU A 90 -3.77 -9.28 15.52
CA GLU A 90 -3.94 -7.86 15.82
C GLU A 90 -5.27 -7.32 15.27
N GLY A 91 -6.00 -6.57 16.10
CA GLY A 91 -7.22 -5.86 15.71
C GLY A 91 -6.96 -4.62 14.86
N ILE A 92 -8.04 -3.93 14.47
CA ILE A 92 -7.94 -2.66 13.73
C ILE A 92 -7.26 -1.61 14.61
N GLY A 93 -6.15 -1.07 14.12
CA GLY A 93 -5.37 -0.03 14.79
C GLY A 93 -4.33 -0.56 15.77
N GLU A 94 -4.10 -1.87 15.81
CA GLU A 94 -3.08 -2.53 16.64
C GLU A 94 -1.89 -2.97 15.77
N PHE A 95 -0.68 -2.57 16.18
CA PHE A 95 0.57 -2.84 15.46
C PHE A 95 1.67 -3.30 16.43
N LYS A 96 2.46 -4.29 16.01
CA LYS A 96 3.66 -4.74 16.74
C LYS A 96 4.79 -3.73 16.60
N ASN A 97 4.91 -3.10 15.42
CA ASN A 97 5.92 -2.06 15.22
C ASN A 97 5.48 -0.75 15.89
N PRO A 98 6.24 -0.25 16.89
CA PRO A 98 5.85 0.95 17.63
C PRO A 98 5.83 2.22 16.76
N LYS A 99 6.64 2.29 15.69
CA LYS A 99 6.63 3.43 14.77
C LYS A 99 5.34 3.47 13.96
N LEU A 100 4.87 2.32 13.48
CA LEU A 100 3.60 2.21 12.75
C LEU A 100 2.41 2.45 13.69
N GLN A 101 2.49 2.01 14.94
CA GLN A 101 1.47 2.34 15.95
C GLN A 101 1.36 3.86 16.17
N GLU A 102 2.48 4.55 16.30
CA GLU A 102 2.51 6.02 16.44
C GLU A 102 1.98 6.72 15.18
N LEU A 103 2.41 6.27 14.01
CA LEU A 103 1.96 6.80 12.72
C LEU A 103 0.44 6.63 12.56
N TYR A 104 -0.11 5.45 12.84
CA TYR A 104 -1.55 5.19 12.80
C TYR A 104 -2.31 6.18 13.72
N ASN A 105 -1.86 6.35 14.97
CA ASN A 105 -2.50 7.26 15.91
C ASN A 105 -2.54 8.70 15.38
N LYS A 106 -1.41 9.17 14.82
CA LYS A 106 -1.29 10.51 14.24
C LYS A 106 -2.20 10.68 13.02
N LEU A 107 -2.24 9.71 12.12
CA LEU A 107 -3.07 9.76 10.90
C LEU A 107 -4.56 9.73 11.23
N ILE A 108 -4.97 8.95 12.23
CA ILE A 108 -6.35 8.97 12.72
C ILE A 108 -6.69 10.31 13.36
N GLU A 109 -5.81 10.87 14.20
CA GLU A 109 -6.03 12.18 14.80
C GLU A 109 -6.24 13.27 13.73
N GLU A 110 -5.39 13.28 12.70
CA GLU A 110 -5.51 14.24 11.59
C GLU A 110 -6.78 13.99 10.75
N GLY A 111 -6.99 12.76 10.31
CA GLY A 111 -8.09 12.40 9.42
C GLY A 111 -9.48 12.51 10.06
N MET A 112 -9.56 12.58 11.39
CA MET A 112 -10.82 12.79 12.12
C MET A 112 -11.24 14.26 12.23
N LYS A 113 -10.38 15.22 11.85
CA LYS A 113 -10.67 16.66 11.93
C LYS A 113 -11.72 17.11 10.91
N SER A 114 -11.55 16.71 9.66
CA SER A 114 -12.49 17.03 8.59
C SER A 114 -12.40 16.01 7.45
N GLU A 115 -13.42 15.99 6.60
CA GLU A 115 -13.42 15.16 5.39
C GLU A 115 -12.23 15.49 4.47
N ILE A 116 -11.83 16.76 4.38
CA ILE A 116 -10.65 17.17 3.58
C ILE A 116 -9.36 16.67 4.20
N ASP A 117 -9.22 16.75 5.53
CA ASP A 117 -8.02 16.24 6.22
C ASP A 117 -7.93 14.71 6.11
N ALA A 118 -9.06 14.00 6.14
CA ALA A 118 -9.12 12.57 5.87
C ALA A 118 -8.59 12.21 4.47
N LEU A 119 -8.96 12.98 3.45
CA LEU A 119 -8.49 12.74 2.07
C LEU A 119 -7.01 13.07 1.91
N LYS A 120 -6.51 14.09 2.62
CA LYS A 120 -5.07 14.41 2.66
C LYS A 120 -4.27 13.33 3.38
N VAL A 121 -4.81 12.77 4.46
CA VAL A 121 -4.25 11.59 5.14
C VAL A 121 -4.17 10.41 4.17
N GLY A 122 -5.22 10.21 3.36
CA GLY A 122 -5.21 9.29 2.24
C GLY A 122 -3.99 9.44 1.35
N ALA A 123 -3.84 10.61 0.73
CA ALA A 123 -2.71 10.89 -0.16
C ALA A 123 -1.34 10.75 0.53
N LEU A 124 -1.21 11.19 1.79
CA LEU A 124 0.04 11.09 2.56
C LEU A 124 0.48 9.65 2.80
N ILE A 125 -0.45 8.74 3.09
CA ILE A 125 -0.17 7.32 3.26
C ILE A 125 0.40 6.76 1.97
N GLU A 126 -0.24 7.04 0.83
CA GLU A 126 0.22 6.52 -0.47
C GLU A 126 1.59 7.06 -0.89
N GLU A 127 1.90 8.32 -0.57
CA GLU A 127 3.24 8.85 -0.80
C GLU A 127 4.29 8.13 0.06
N THR A 128 3.95 7.85 1.32
CA THR A 128 4.86 7.16 2.26
C THR A 128 5.13 5.74 1.77
N ASP A 129 4.06 5.02 1.41
CA ASP A 129 4.13 3.65 0.91
C ASP A 129 4.97 3.55 -0.39
N ILE A 130 4.81 4.49 -1.33
CA ILE A 130 5.63 4.53 -2.56
C ILE A 130 7.13 4.66 -2.22
N VAL A 131 7.49 5.55 -1.30
CA VAL A 131 8.90 5.78 -0.93
C VAL A 131 9.48 4.58 -0.20
N ASP A 132 8.74 4.01 0.76
CA ASP A 132 9.19 2.83 1.51
C ASP A 132 9.34 1.60 0.58
N LEU A 133 8.44 1.43 -0.39
CA LEU A 133 8.55 0.39 -1.42
C LEU A 133 9.77 0.59 -2.32
N GLN A 134 10.06 1.82 -2.77
CA GLN A 134 11.26 2.11 -3.57
C GLN A 134 12.55 1.78 -2.83
N GLU A 135 12.63 2.17 -1.55
CA GLU A 135 13.77 1.86 -0.70
C GLU A 135 13.97 0.34 -0.58
N ARG A 136 12.90 -0.41 -0.30
CA ARG A 136 12.98 -1.86 -0.10
C ARG A 136 13.27 -2.63 -1.38
N ILE A 137 12.74 -2.18 -2.52
CA ILE A 137 13.09 -2.76 -3.83
C ILE A 137 14.59 -2.61 -4.09
N ALA A 138 15.20 -1.49 -3.73
CA ALA A 138 16.63 -1.26 -3.90
C ALA A 138 17.52 -2.13 -2.98
N GLN A 139 16.97 -2.68 -1.89
CA GLN A 139 17.67 -3.48 -0.89
C GLN A 139 17.68 -4.99 -1.19
N THR A 140 16.99 -5.45 -2.23
CA THR A 140 16.87 -6.89 -2.53
C THR A 140 17.11 -7.20 -4.01
N ASN A 141 17.53 -8.42 -4.29
CA ASN A 141 17.58 -9.00 -5.63
C ASN A 141 16.61 -10.20 -5.79
N LYS A 142 15.75 -10.43 -4.80
CA LYS A 142 14.79 -11.53 -4.78
C LYS A 142 13.63 -11.20 -5.72
N VAL A 143 13.56 -11.92 -6.82
CA VAL A 143 12.58 -11.67 -7.89
C VAL A 143 11.14 -11.76 -7.40
N ASP A 144 10.85 -12.63 -6.43
CA ASP A 144 9.51 -12.74 -5.85
C ASP A 144 9.14 -11.54 -4.97
N ILE A 145 10.06 -11.08 -4.13
CA ILE A 145 9.87 -9.87 -3.30
C ILE A 145 9.66 -8.65 -4.22
N ILE A 146 10.54 -8.45 -5.20
CA ILE A 146 10.45 -7.34 -6.15
C ILE A 146 9.11 -7.37 -6.89
N ALA A 147 8.68 -8.55 -7.35
CA ALA A 147 7.41 -8.68 -8.07
C ALA A 147 6.20 -8.29 -7.21
N VAL A 148 6.20 -8.60 -5.90
CA VAL A 148 5.14 -8.15 -4.99
C VAL A 148 5.22 -6.64 -4.79
N TYR A 149 6.39 -6.11 -4.42
CA TYR A 149 6.56 -4.68 -4.14
C TYR A 149 6.26 -3.79 -5.35
N GLU A 150 6.62 -4.18 -6.56
CA GLU A 150 6.25 -3.44 -7.77
C GLU A 150 4.73 -3.42 -8.02
N ASN A 151 4.02 -4.49 -7.64
CA ASN A 151 2.57 -4.53 -7.75
C ASN A 151 1.89 -3.67 -6.68
N LEU A 152 2.37 -3.70 -5.43
CA LEU A 152 1.94 -2.81 -4.36
C LEU A 152 2.14 -1.35 -4.78
N MET A 153 3.35 -0.99 -5.22
CA MET A 153 3.71 0.39 -5.60
C MET A 153 2.83 0.94 -6.73
N LYS A 154 2.39 0.07 -7.66
CA LYS A 154 1.41 0.42 -8.69
C LYS A 154 0.02 0.69 -8.10
N GLY A 155 -0.41 -0.10 -7.12
CA GLY A 155 -1.62 0.14 -6.32
C GLY A 155 -1.57 1.51 -5.65
N SER A 156 -0.53 1.78 -4.87
CA SER A 156 -0.37 3.03 -4.12
C SER A 156 -0.34 4.26 -5.05
N ARG A 157 0.32 4.17 -6.22
CA ARG A 157 0.25 5.24 -7.25
C ARG A 157 -1.18 5.49 -7.75
N ASN A 158 -1.98 4.45 -7.95
CA ASN A 158 -3.38 4.56 -8.36
C ASN A 158 -4.27 5.13 -7.24
N HIS A 159 -4.01 4.75 -5.99
CA HIS A 159 -4.70 5.30 -4.83
C HIS A 159 -4.37 6.79 -4.65
N LEU A 160 -3.09 7.18 -4.80
CA LEU A 160 -2.66 8.57 -4.77
C LEU A 160 -3.39 9.41 -5.82
N ARG A 161 -3.44 8.93 -7.08
CA ARG A 161 -4.22 9.57 -8.16
C ARG A 161 -5.69 9.73 -7.75
N SER A 162 -6.28 8.73 -7.10
CA SER A 162 -7.68 8.75 -6.67
C SER A 162 -7.94 9.78 -5.58
N PHE A 163 -7.10 9.86 -4.55
CA PHE A 163 -7.19 10.86 -3.49
C PHE A 163 -6.99 12.27 -4.02
N VAL A 164 -5.94 12.50 -4.83
CA VAL A 164 -5.63 13.81 -5.42
C VAL A 164 -6.75 14.28 -6.34
N LYS A 165 -7.31 13.40 -7.17
CA LYS A 165 -8.45 13.72 -8.04
C LYS A 165 -9.69 14.11 -7.22
N LEU A 166 -9.99 13.38 -6.15
CA LEU A 166 -11.14 13.69 -5.30
C LEU A 166 -10.94 15.02 -4.55
N LEU A 167 -9.75 15.27 -4.01
CA LEU A 167 -9.38 16.56 -3.42
C LEU A 167 -9.56 17.70 -4.44
N GLY A 168 -9.06 17.53 -5.67
CA GLY A 168 -9.21 18.50 -6.74
C GLY A 168 -10.67 18.80 -7.10
N SER A 169 -11.52 17.77 -7.13
CA SER A 169 -12.97 17.93 -7.35
C SER A 169 -13.68 18.72 -6.24
N LYS A 170 -13.08 18.79 -5.05
CA LYS A 170 -13.53 19.58 -3.90
C LYS A 170 -12.85 20.96 -3.82
N GLY A 171 -12.10 21.35 -4.86
CA GLY A 171 -11.38 22.62 -4.92
C GLY A 171 -10.12 22.67 -4.06
N VAL A 172 -9.60 21.52 -3.62
CA VAL A 172 -8.38 21.42 -2.81
C VAL A 172 -7.24 20.94 -3.69
N LYS A 173 -6.18 21.75 -3.79
CA LYS A 173 -4.91 21.32 -4.37
C LYS A 173 -4.09 20.60 -3.29
N TYR A 174 -3.72 19.36 -3.56
CA TYR A 174 -2.77 18.61 -2.72
C TYR A 174 -1.34 18.97 -3.14
N GLU A 175 -0.46 19.13 -2.15
CA GLU A 175 0.99 19.32 -2.35
C GLU A 175 1.70 18.13 -1.71
N PRO A 176 2.66 17.49 -2.40
CA PRO A 176 3.34 16.31 -1.88
C PRO A 176 4.10 16.65 -0.61
N GLN A 177 4.06 15.73 0.34
CA GLN A 177 4.71 15.87 1.65
C GLN A 177 5.91 14.95 1.80
N VAL A 178 5.95 13.84 1.05
CA VAL A 178 7.00 12.82 1.15
C VAL A 178 7.67 12.62 -0.20
N LEU A 179 6.90 12.51 -1.29
CA LEU A 179 7.46 12.44 -2.63
C LEU A 179 8.14 13.75 -3.03
N SER A 180 9.12 13.64 -3.93
CA SER A 180 9.60 14.82 -4.66
C SER A 180 8.47 15.42 -5.49
N LYS A 181 8.54 16.73 -5.74
CA LYS A 181 7.51 17.41 -6.54
C LYS A 181 7.47 16.86 -7.95
N GLU A 182 8.64 16.58 -8.52
CA GLU A 182 8.81 16.05 -9.86
C GLU A 182 8.14 14.69 -10.02
N GLU A 183 8.40 13.78 -9.07
CA GLU A 183 7.82 12.43 -9.08
C GLU A 183 6.32 12.44 -8.81
N TYR A 184 5.87 13.24 -7.83
CA TYR A 184 4.45 13.43 -7.57
C TYR A 184 3.71 13.88 -8.84
N GLU A 185 4.22 14.89 -9.53
CA GLU A 185 3.61 15.40 -10.77
C GLU A 185 3.63 14.36 -11.90
N GLU A 186 4.68 13.55 -12.02
CA GLU A 186 4.72 12.42 -12.97
C GLU A 186 3.60 11.40 -12.69
N ILE A 187 3.37 11.07 -11.41
CA ILE A 187 2.32 10.13 -11.01
C ILE A 187 0.93 10.73 -11.26
N ILE A 188 0.65 11.95 -10.79
CA ILE A 188 -0.71 12.51 -10.86
C ILE A 188 -1.11 12.98 -12.27
N SER A 189 -0.14 13.24 -13.16
CA SER A 189 -0.39 13.63 -14.55
C SER A 189 -0.54 12.44 -15.51
N SER A 190 -0.21 11.23 -15.07
CA SER A 190 -0.36 10.00 -15.86
C SER A 190 -1.71 9.31 -15.62
N SER A 191 -2.10 8.48 -16.58
CA SER A 191 -3.32 7.66 -16.47
C SER A 191 -3.20 6.61 -15.38
N MET A 192 -4.35 6.17 -14.82
CA MET A 192 -4.41 5.00 -13.95
C MET A 192 -3.70 3.81 -14.61
N GLU A 193 -2.87 3.12 -13.83
CA GLU A 193 -2.14 1.95 -14.28
C GLU A 193 -3.08 0.74 -14.25
N THR A 194 -3.27 0.11 -15.41
CA THR A 194 -4.10 -1.10 -15.54
C THR A 194 -3.21 -2.32 -15.77
N GLY A 195 -3.68 -3.50 -15.34
CA GLY A 195 -3.00 -4.75 -15.62
C GLY A 195 -2.88 -5.01 -17.11
N GLY A 196 -1.66 -5.04 -17.64
CA GLY A 196 -1.42 -5.46 -19.01
C GLY A 196 -1.81 -6.93 -19.21
N LYS A 197 -2.59 -7.22 -20.26
CA LYS A 197 -2.49 -8.52 -20.93
C LYS A 197 -1.04 -8.66 -21.33
N GLY A 198 -0.31 -9.60 -20.71
CA GLY A 198 1.02 -9.98 -21.19
C GLY A 198 0.90 -10.23 -22.69
N LYS A 199 1.69 -9.52 -23.49
CA LYS A 199 1.91 -9.96 -24.87
C LYS A 199 2.62 -11.32 -24.82
N PRO A 200 2.30 -12.23 -25.76
CA PRO A 200 2.81 -13.61 -25.77
C PRO A 200 4.33 -13.68 -25.80
#